data_AF-A0AAW2QF01-F1
#
_entry.id   AF-A0AAW2QF01-F1
#
_cell.length_a   1.000
_cell.length_b   1.000
_cell.length_c   1.000
_cell.angle_alpha   90.00
_cell.angle_beta   90.00
_cell.angle_gamma   90.00
#
_symmetry.space_group_name_H-M   'P 1'
#
loop_
_entity.id
_entity.type
_entity.pdbx_description
1 polymer ?
#
loop_
_entity_poly.entity_id
_entity_poly.type
_entity_poly.pdbx_seq_one_letter_code
_entity_poly.pdbx_strand_id
1 'polypeptide(L)'
;MVKIRPQLLSANLEKSIKPKMKIFQDLGFLANDISEIISNDPWILRQSMKTTLIPSLSVLRSLLGSNAEVAKFLKTSGRFLKTNLGKNLVPNVELLKNCGVAKEQIISVMYYFPRLLLSNPEVMKKYVDKVDKMGMDRSSRMFIHGVRIISSMSYKTLELKFRTFQELGFSEGDIAAAFRKSPLAFGASEEKLKEVKEFLSCHWEVQSIMYS
;
A
#
# COMPACT_ATOMS: atom_id res chain seq x y z
N MET A 1 23.08 1.74 -19.50
CA MET A 1 21.73 2.27 -19.82
C MET A 1 21.03 1.59 -21.03
N VAL A 2 21.71 0.86 -21.92
CA VAL A 2 21.07 0.27 -23.13
C VAL A 2 20.61 -1.19 -22.97
N LYS A 3 21.07 -1.92 -21.94
CA LYS A 3 20.83 -3.38 -21.86
C LYS A 3 19.47 -3.81 -21.27
N ILE A 4 18.62 -2.89 -20.80
CA ILE A 4 17.53 -3.30 -19.90
C ILE A 4 16.15 -3.40 -20.55
N ARG A 5 15.76 -2.61 -21.57
CA ARG A 5 14.42 -2.76 -22.21
C ARG A 5 14.38 -2.31 -23.69
N PRO A 6 14.12 -3.22 -24.66
CA PRO A 6 14.07 -2.89 -26.09
C PRO A 6 12.94 -1.91 -26.47
N GLN A 7 11.96 -1.74 -25.58
CA GLN A 7 10.84 -0.79 -25.71
C GLN A 7 11.31 0.70 -25.73
N LEU A 8 12.50 0.99 -25.20
CA LEU A 8 13.11 2.33 -25.26
C LEU A 8 13.76 2.60 -26.63
N LEU A 9 14.12 1.55 -27.38
CA LEU A 9 14.69 1.65 -28.72
C LEU A 9 13.63 2.02 -29.77
N SER A 10 12.36 1.69 -29.52
CA SER A 10 11.23 2.03 -30.40
C SER A 10 10.54 3.35 -30.03
N ALA A 11 10.84 3.94 -28.87
CA ALA A 11 10.35 5.25 -28.49
C ALA A 11 11.17 6.35 -29.19
N ASN A 12 10.51 7.27 -29.90
CA ASN A 12 11.20 8.38 -30.55
C ASN A 12 11.80 9.31 -29.49
N LEU A 13 13.13 9.32 -29.37
CA LEU A 13 13.89 10.07 -28.36
C LEU A 13 13.54 11.57 -28.37
N GLU A 14 13.46 12.17 -29.55
CA GLU A 14 13.17 13.58 -29.75
C GLU A 14 11.70 13.93 -29.46
N LYS A 15 10.76 13.10 -29.92
CA LYS A 15 9.32 13.41 -29.83
C LYS A 15 8.66 12.96 -28.52
N SER A 16 9.23 11.98 -27.81
CA SER A 16 8.56 11.35 -26.65
C SER A 16 9.34 11.43 -25.34
N ILE A 17 10.67 11.38 -25.39
CA ILE A 17 11.52 11.32 -24.18
C ILE A 17 11.93 12.73 -23.75
N LYS A 18 12.51 13.53 -24.66
CA LYS A 18 12.94 14.91 -24.36
C LYS A 18 11.83 15.81 -23.78
N PRO A 19 10.59 15.83 -24.31
CA PRO A 19 9.53 16.68 -23.75
C PRO A 19 9.20 16.33 -22.31
N LYS A 20 9.28 15.04 -21.94
CA LYS A 20 9.00 14.59 -20.58
C LYS A 20 10.12 14.98 -19.63
N MET A 21 11.37 14.74 -20.04
CA MET A 21 12.52 15.18 -19.25
C MET A 21 12.47 16.70 -19.01
N LYS A 22 12.13 17.48 -20.04
CA LYS A 22 11.95 18.92 -19.93
C LYS A 22 10.87 19.30 -18.92
N ILE A 23 9.72 18.63 -18.90
CA ILE A 23 8.68 18.91 -17.89
C ILE A 23 9.17 18.68 -16.46
N PHE A 24 9.89 17.58 -16.20
CA PHE A 24 10.45 17.39 -14.87
C PHE A 24 11.45 18.50 -14.52
N GLN A 25 12.28 18.94 -15.47
CA GLN A 25 13.20 20.07 -15.26
C GLN A 25 12.45 21.38 -15.01
N ASP A 26 11.43 21.70 -15.81
CA ASP A 26 10.58 22.89 -15.68
C ASP A 26 9.83 22.89 -14.33
N LEU A 27 9.52 21.72 -13.78
CA LEU A 27 8.94 21.55 -12.44
C LEU A 27 9.98 21.61 -11.31
N GLY A 28 11.27 21.74 -11.65
CA GLY A 28 12.38 21.92 -10.70
C GLY A 28 13.01 20.63 -10.20
N PHE A 29 12.94 19.53 -10.96
CA PHE A 29 13.67 18.28 -10.63
C PHE A 29 15.09 18.32 -11.21
N LEU A 30 16.04 17.72 -10.49
CA LEU A 30 17.44 17.63 -10.93
C LEU A 30 17.60 16.60 -12.06
N ALA A 31 18.49 16.88 -13.01
CA ALA A 31 18.72 16.00 -14.16
C ALA A 31 19.07 14.55 -13.75
N ASN A 32 19.87 14.37 -12.70
CA ASN A 32 20.25 13.06 -12.17
C ASN A 32 19.03 12.31 -11.60
N ASP A 33 18.17 12.99 -10.86
CA ASP A 33 16.94 12.40 -10.31
C ASP A 33 15.99 11.97 -11.42
N ILE A 34 15.83 12.81 -12.44
CA ILE A 34 14.97 12.51 -13.59
C ILE A 34 15.45 11.24 -14.30
N SER A 35 16.76 11.15 -14.56
CA SER A 35 17.38 9.99 -15.19
C SER A 35 17.14 8.72 -14.38
N GLU A 36 17.31 8.79 -13.06
CA GLU A 36 17.13 7.65 -12.16
C GLU A 36 15.65 7.21 -12.08
N ILE A 37 14.71 8.15 -11.92
CA ILE A 37 13.26 7.86 -11.88
C ILE A 37 12.82 7.17 -13.17
N ILE A 38 13.22 7.71 -14.32
CA ILE A 38 12.85 7.15 -15.63
C ILE A 38 13.53 5.80 -15.85
N SER A 39 14.78 5.63 -15.42
CA SER A 39 15.49 4.36 -15.56
C SER A 39 14.86 3.25 -14.72
N ASN A 40 14.40 3.57 -13.50
CA ASN A 40 13.73 2.61 -12.61
C ASN A 40 12.33 2.24 -13.12
N ASP A 41 11.57 3.19 -13.69
CA ASP A 41 10.26 2.92 -14.29
C ASP A 41 10.04 3.63 -15.64
N PRO A 42 10.56 3.07 -16.75
CA PRO A 42 10.41 3.64 -18.09
C PRO A 42 8.95 3.77 -18.56
N TRP A 43 8.00 3.10 -17.90
CA TRP A 43 6.59 3.18 -18.29
C TRP A 43 5.99 4.58 -18.08
N ILE A 44 6.62 5.40 -17.23
CA ILE A 44 6.33 6.83 -17.07
C ILE A 44 6.40 7.55 -18.43
N LEU A 45 7.29 7.11 -19.33
CA LEU A 45 7.42 7.65 -20.68
C LEU A 45 6.25 7.32 -21.61
N ARG A 46 5.28 6.50 -21.19
CA ARG A 46 4.02 6.27 -21.92
C ARG A 46 2.86 7.14 -21.44
N GLN A 47 3.01 7.80 -20.30
CA GLN A 47 1.92 8.54 -19.65
C GLN A 47 1.65 9.90 -20.26
N SER A 48 0.40 10.34 -20.19
CA SER A 48 0.03 11.70 -20.62
C SER A 48 0.68 12.75 -19.73
N MET A 49 1.32 13.74 -20.34
CA MET A 49 1.95 14.83 -19.61
C MET A 49 0.91 15.69 -18.88
N LYS A 50 -0.14 16.11 -19.60
CA LYS A 50 -1.17 17.03 -19.10
C LYS A 50 -2.13 16.38 -18.13
N THR A 51 -2.55 15.14 -18.40
CA THR A 51 -3.62 14.49 -17.64
C THR A 51 -3.14 13.51 -16.57
N THR A 52 -1.85 13.13 -16.59
CA THR A 52 -1.27 12.21 -15.60
C THR A 52 -0.05 12.81 -14.90
N LEU A 53 1.05 13.07 -15.62
CA LEU A 53 2.33 13.39 -14.98
C LEU A 53 2.30 14.69 -14.17
N ILE A 54 1.88 15.79 -14.77
CA ILE A 54 1.86 17.10 -14.10
C ILE A 54 0.91 17.09 -12.88
N PRO A 55 -0.36 16.63 -12.99
CA PRO A 55 -1.24 16.52 -11.83
C PRO A 55 -0.67 15.63 -10.73
N SER A 56 -0.12 14.46 -11.08
CA SER A 56 0.42 13.53 -10.10
C SER A 56 1.66 14.07 -9.38
N LEU A 57 2.57 14.75 -10.09
CA LEU A 57 3.72 15.40 -9.46
C LEU A 57 3.30 16.54 -8.51
N SER A 58 2.27 17.32 -8.89
CA SER A 58 1.70 18.36 -8.01
C SER A 58 1.12 17.76 -6.72
N VAL A 59 0.33 16.69 -6.84
CA VAL A 59 -0.21 15.97 -5.67
C VAL A 59 0.91 15.45 -4.78
N LEU A 60 1.91 14.77 -5.34
CA LEU A 60 3.03 14.24 -4.57
C LEU A 60 3.82 15.35 -3.86
N ARG A 61 4.05 16.48 -4.52
CA ARG A 61 4.71 17.64 -3.92
C ARG A 61 3.92 18.21 -2.75
N SER A 62 2.59 18.30 -2.86
CA SER A 62 1.74 18.77 -1.76
C SER A 62 1.79 17.84 -0.52
N LEU A 63 1.97 16.55 -0.74
CA LEU A 63 2.04 15.55 0.34
C LEU A 63 3.44 15.50 0.95
N LEU A 64 4.48 15.42 0.13
CA LEU A 64 5.87 15.18 0.54
C LEU A 64 6.66 16.47 0.81
N GLY A 65 6.16 17.63 0.41
CA GLY A 65 6.68 18.95 0.77
C GLY A 65 7.72 19.54 -0.19
N SER A 66 8.54 18.72 -0.86
CA SER A 66 9.60 19.21 -1.77
C SER A 66 9.82 18.32 -2.98
N ASN A 67 10.42 18.87 -4.04
CA ASN A 67 10.82 18.09 -5.22
C ASN A 67 11.86 17.02 -4.87
N ALA A 68 12.75 17.29 -3.91
CA ALA A 68 13.75 16.33 -3.45
C ALA A 68 13.10 15.10 -2.80
N GLU A 69 12.10 15.30 -1.93
CA GLU A 69 11.37 14.19 -1.32
C GLU A 69 10.51 13.44 -2.34
N VAL A 70 9.89 14.14 -3.29
CA VAL A 70 9.17 13.50 -4.41
C VAL A 70 10.12 12.67 -5.26
N ALA A 71 11.31 13.17 -5.59
CA ALA A 71 12.30 12.45 -6.36
C ALA A 71 12.76 11.18 -5.64
N LYS A 72 13.14 11.32 -4.35
CA LYS A 72 13.52 10.20 -3.48
C LYS A 72 12.44 9.12 -3.44
N PHE A 73 11.17 9.53 -3.31
CA PHE A 73 10.03 8.62 -3.33
C PHE A 73 9.86 7.93 -4.69
N LEU A 74 9.91 8.67 -5.79
CA LEU A 74 9.65 8.13 -7.13
C LEU A 74 10.75 7.19 -7.64
N LYS A 75 11.97 7.31 -7.12
CA LYS A 75 13.06 6.35 -7.39
C LYS A 75 12.69 4.92 -6.96
N THR A 76 11.91 4.77 -5.88
CA THR A 76 11.44 3.46 -5.41
C THR A 76 9.99 3.16 -5.78
N SER A 77 9.20 4.20 -6.08
CA SER A 77 7.74 4.12 -6.21
C SER A 77 7.20 4.76 -7.50
N GLY A 78 7.82 4.47 -8.65
CA GLY A 78 7.40 4.98 -9.97
C GLY A 78 5.93 4.70 -10.35
N ARG A 79 5.28 3.72 -9.69
CA ARG A 79 3.85 3.40 -9.86
C ARG A 79 2.93 4.61 -9.67
N PHE A 80 3.27 5.57 -8.81
CA PHE A 80 2.44 6.75 -8.56
C PHE A 80 2.34 7.70 -9.76
N LEU A 81 3.20 7.53 -10.76
CA LEU A 81 3.11 8.27 -12.01
C LEU A 81 2.37 7.49 -13.11
N LYS A 82 1.86 6.29 -12.83
CA LYS A 82 1.13 5.46 -13.81
C LYS A 82 -0.34 5.81 -13.96
N THR A 83 -0.88 6.55 -13.00
CA THR A 83 -2.29 6.93 -12.95
C THR A 83 -2.40 8.39 -12.54
N ASN A 84 -3.53 9.02 -12.87
CA ASN A 84 -3.84 10.34 -12.34
C ASN A 84 -4.18 10.22 -10.85
N LEU A 85 -3.29 10.72 -9.99
CA LEU A 85 -3.43 10.62 -8.53
C LEU A 85 -4.63 11.39 -7.96
N GLY A 86 -5.16 12.36 -8.70
CA GLY A 86 -6.40 13.06 -8.34
C GLY A 86 -7.63 12.15 -8.35
N LYS A 87 -7.61 11.05 -9.12
CA LYS A 87 -8.76 10.13 -9.22
C LYS A 87 -8.78 9.04 -8.15
N ASN A 88 -7.64 8.75 -7.51
CA ASN A 88 -7.51 7.67 -6.54
C ASN A 88 -6.82 8.11 -5.24
N LEU A 89 -5.56 8.55 -5.32
CA LEU A 89 -4.79 8.90 -4.14
C LEU A 89 -5.42 10.04 -3.34
N VAL A 90 -5.81 11.14 -3.99
CA VAL A 90 -6.39 12.32 -3.31
C VAL A 90 -7.63 11.95 -2.49
N PRO A 91 -8.70 11.36 -3.07
CA PRO A 91 -9.89 10.98 -2.29
C PRO A 91 -9.58 9.92 -1.22
N ASN A 92 -8.67 8.99 -1.48
CA ASN A 92 -8.28 7.98 -0.48
C ASN A 92 -7.51 8.59 0.71
N VAL A 93 -6.62 9.55 0.45
CA VAL A 93 -5.90 10.29 1.50
C VAL A 93 -6.86 11.14 2.32
N GLU A 94 -7.81 11.81 1.68
CA GLU A 94 -8.84 12.59 2.37
C GLU A 94 -9.73 11.71 3.25
N LEU A 95 -10.18 10.57 2.72
CA LEU A 95 -10.95 9.60 3.50
C LEU A 95 -10.18 9.13 4.74
N LEU A 96 -8.90 8.77 4.59
CA LEU A 96 -8.07 8.32 5.73
C LEU A 96 -7.84 9.44 6.75
N LYS A 97 -7.64 10.69 6.31
CA LYS A 97 -7.57 11.86 7.21
C LYS A 97 -8.87 12.06 7.97
N ASN A 98 -10.02 11.93 7.30
CA ASN A 98 -11.35 11.99 7.94
C ASN A 98 -11.58 10.82 8.90
N CYS A 99 -10.84 9.72 8.75
CA CYS A 99 -10.78 8.62 9.70
C CYS A 99 -9.70 8.84 10.79
N GLY A 100 -9.15 10.04 10.96
CA GLY A 100 -8.17 10.34 12.01
C GLY A 100 -6.76 9.81 11.74
N VAL A 101 -6.47 9.29 10.55
CA VAL A 101 -5.13 8.79 10.23
C VAL A 101 -4.17 9.96 10.00
N ALA A 102 -3.05 9.95 10.72
CA ALA A 102 -2.03 10.98 10.62
C ALA A 102 -1.32 10.97 9.26
N LYS A 103 -0.87 12.15 8.81
CA LYS A 103 -0.17 12.33 7.53
C LYS A 103 1.05 11.42 7.40
N GLU A 104 1.79 11.23 8.50
CA GLU A 104 3.00 10.42 8.57
C GLU A 104 2.70 8.93 8.35
N GLN A 105 1.57 8.45 8.88
CA GLN A 105 1.11 7.08 8.64
C GLN A 105 0.70 6.87 7.18
N ILE A 106 0.02 7.86 6.58
CA ILE A 106 -0.34 7.84 5.16
C ILE A 106 0.93 7.78 4.31
N ILE A 107 1.93 8.61 4.59
CA ILE A 107 3.22 8.61 3.88
C ILE A 107 3.89 7.24 4.04
N SER A 108 3.95 6.67 5.25
CA SER A 108 4.49 5.33 5.48
C SER A 108 3.81 4.28 4.59
N VAL A 109 2.48 4.31 4.51
CA VAL A 109 1.71 3.42 3.62
C VAL A 109 1.98 3.67 2.14
N MET A 110 2.27 4.91 1.71
CA MET A 110 2.69 5.18 0.34
C MET A 110 3.97 4.42 -0.05
N TYR A 111 4.94 4.29 0.87
CA TYR A 111 6.18 3.56 0.63
C TYR A 111 5.97 2.04 0.65
N TYR A 112 5.27 1.52 1.67
CA TYR A 112 5.24 0.07 1.90
C TYR A 112 4.04 -0.62 1.26
N PHE A 113 2.90 0.07 1.09
CA PHE A 113 1.64 -0.51 0.59
C PHE A 113 0.95 0.38 -0.45
N PRO A 114 1.64 0.74 -1.54
CA PRO A 114 1.14 1.72 -2.51
C PRO A 114 -0.18 1.31 -3.18
N ARG A 115 -0.43 -0.01 -3.31
CA ARG A 115 -1.68 -0.53 -3.90
C ARG A 115 -2.92 -0.15 -3.11
N LEU A 116 -2.80 -0.02 -1.78
CA LEU A 116 -3.92 0.38 -0.92
C LEU A 116 -4.39 1.78 -1.33
N LEU A 117 -3.47 2.75 -1.34
CA LEU A 117 -3.80 4.16 -1.62
C LEU A 117 -4.15 4.44 -3.09
N LEU A 118 -3.70 3.58 -4.01
CA LEU A 118 -4.01 3.69 -5.43
C LEU A 118 -5.28 2.92 -5.85
N SER A 119 -5.97 2.28 -4.90
CA SER A 119 -7.23 1.58 -5.15
C SER A 119 -8.37 2.54 -5.53
N ASN A 120 -9.42 1.99 -6.13
CA ASN A 120 -10.64 2.76 -6.43
C ASN A 120 -11.24 3.32 -5.12
N PRO A 121 -11.65 4.60 -5.06
CA PRO A 121 -12.19 5.20 -3.84
C PRO A 121 -13.40 4.48 -3.23
N GLU A 122 -14.30 3.95 -4.05
CA GLU A 122 -15.45 3.17 -3.57
C GLU A 122 -15.02 1.85 -2.94
N VAL A 123 -13.93 1.26 -3.43
CA VAL A 123 -13.34 0.05 -2.85
C VAL A 123 -12.63 0.37 -1.54
N MET A 124 -11.91 1.48 -1.46
CA MET A 124 -11.29 1.95 -0.21
C MET A 124 -12.35 2.15 0.89
N LYS A 125 -13.47 2.79 0.55
CA LYS A 125 -14.58 2.99 1.49
C LYS A 125 -15.11 1.68 2.05
N LYS A 126 -15.28 0.65 1.20
CA LYS A 126 -15.68 -0.69 1.65
C LYS A 126 -14.69 -1.31 2.64
N TYR A 127 -13.39 -1.07 2.47
CA TYR A 127 -12.39 -1.54 3.43
C TYR A 127 -12.51 -0.82 4.77
N VAL A 128 -12.67 0.50 4.76
CA VAL A 128 -12.93 1.31 5.95
C VAL A 128 -14.20 0.84 6.67
N ASP A 129 -15.32 0.73 5.97
CA ASP A 129 -16.60 0.29 6.54
C ASP A 129 -16.49 -1.10 7.18
N LYS A 130 -15.70 -2.01 6.57
CA LYS A 130 -15.50 -3.36 7.12
C LYS A 130 -14.67 -3.32 8.41
N VAL A 131 -13.64 -2.47 8.47
CA VAL A 131 -12.83 -2.26 9.67
C VAL A 131 -13.65 -1.63 10.79
N ASP A 132 -14.51 -0.65 10.48
CA ASP A 132 -15.42 -0.05 11.47
C ASP A 132 -16.42 -1.09 12.02
N LYS A 133 -16.96 -1.96 11.16
CA LYS A 133 -17.83 -3.07 11.59
C LYS A 133 -17.14 -4.08 12.50
N MET A 134 -15.80 -4.15 12.48
CA MET A 134 -15.02 -4.95 13.44
C MET A 134 -14.74 -4.20 14.76
N GLY A 135 -15.26 -2.98 14.90
CA GLY A 135 -15.12 -2.14 16.09
C GLY A 135 -13.73 -1.58 16.27
N MET A 136 -12.92 -1.44 15.20
CA MET A 136 -11.63 -0.76 15.32
C MET A 136 -11.86 0.72 15.58
N ASP A 137 -11.18 1.23 16.59
CA ASP A 137 -11.12 2.67 16.83
C ASP A 137 -10.28 3.34 15.75
N ARG A 138 -10.88 4.32 15.07
CA ARG A 138 -10.25 5.17 14.05
C ARG A 138 -9.08 5.98 14.58
N SER A 139 -9.08 6.33 15.87
CA SER A 139 -7.97 7.04 16.51
C SER A 139 -6.73 6.14 16.72
N SER A 140 -6.90 4.82 16.68
CA SER A 140 -5.82 3.87 16.90
C SER A 140 -4.82 3.88 15.74
N ARG A 141 -3.52 3.83 16.07
CA ARG A 141 -2.46 3.62 15.07
C ARG A 141 -2.63 2.30 14.29
N MET A 142 -3.36 1.33 14.84
CA MET A 142 -3.65 0.06 14.17
C MET A 142 -4.71 0.19 13.07
N PHE A 143 -5.53 1.25 13.06
CA PHE A 143 -6.64 1.40 12.12
C PHE A 143 -6.21 1.22 10.66
N ILE A 144 -5.18 1.95 10.22
CA ILE A 144 -4.67 1.85 8.84
C ILE A 144 -4.09 0.46 8.52
N HIS A 145 -3.55 -0.25 9.52
CA HIS A 145 -3.10 -1.64 9.35
C HIS A 145 -4.28 -2.59 9.22
N GLY A 146 -5.38 -2.35 9.93
CA GLY A 146 -6.66 -3.04 9.73
C GLY A 146 -7.15 -2.87 8.30
N VAL A 147 -7.22 -1.63 7.81
CA VAL A 147 -7.66 -1.33 6.43
C VAL A 147 -6.75 -2.03 5.42
N ARG A 148 -5.43 -2.00 5.63
CA ARG A 148 -4.47 -2.71 4.80
C ARG A 148 -4.76 -4.21 4.75
N ILE A 149 -4.99 -4.87 5.89
CA ILE A 149 -5.20 -6.32 5.93
C ILE A 149 -6.49 -6.69 5.22
N ILE A 150 -7.58 -5.96 5.46
CA ILE A 150 -8.83 -6.14 4.74
C ILE A 150 -8.63 -5.95 3.22
N SER A 151 -7.85 -4.94 2.81
CA SER A 151 -7.57 -4.70 1.38
C SER A 151 -6.73 -5.79 0.71
N SER A 152 -6.01 -6.61 1.49
CA SER A 152 -5.01 -7.55 0.98
C SER A 152 -5.59 -8.91 0.60
N MET A 153 -6.86 -9.17 0.93
CA MET A 153 -7.48 -10.47 0.72
C MET A 153 -8.96 -10.34 0.30
N SER A 154 -9.50 -11.39 -0.29
CA SER A 154 -10.92 -11.44 -0.63
C SER A 154 -11.79 -11.59 0.62
N TYR A 155 -13.07 -11.24 0.51
CA TYR A 155 -14.04 -11.49 1.59
C TYR A 155 -14.09 -12.97 1.98
N LYS A 156 -14.07 -13.86 0.98
CA LYS A 156 -14.07 -15.32 1.17
C LYS A 156 -12.85 -15.78 1.97
N THR A 157 -11.66 -15.25 1.65
CA THR A 157 -10.41 -15.57 2.37
C THR A 157 -10.46 -15.10 3.82
N LEU A 158 -10.98 -13.90 4.06
CA LEU A 158 -11.12 -13.37 5.42
C LEU A 158 -12.08 -14.21 6.26
N GLU A 159 -13.21 -14.62 5.67
CA GLU A 159 -14.20 -15.47 6.34
C GLU A 159 -13.64 -16.85 6.66
N LEU A 160 -12.91 -17.47 5.72
CA LEU A 160 -12.22 -18.74 5.95
C LEU A 160 -11.24 -18.65 7.12
N LYS A 161 -10.44 -17.57 7.18
CA LYS A 161 -9.53 -17.34 8.32
C LYS A 161 -10.28 -17.25 9.65
N PHE A 162 -11.38 -16.51 9.69
CA PHE A 162 -12.18 -16.40 10.91
C PHE A 162 -12.75 -17.76 11.34
N ARG A 163 -13.25 -18.56 10.39
CA ARG A 163 -13.68 -19.94 10.66
C ARG A 163 -12.54 -20.81 11.17
N THR A 164 -11.35 -20.70 10.57
CA THR A 164 -10.17 -21.42 11.07
C THR A 164 -9.92 -21.06 12.53
N PHE A 165 -9.89 -19.77 12.90
CA PHE A 165 -9.73 -19.38 14.31
C PHE A 165 -10.82 -19.96 15.23
N GLN A 166 -12.07 -20.00 14.77
CA GLN A 166 -13.16 -20.65 15.53
C GLN A 166 -12.91 -22.15 15.71
N GLU A 167 -12.45 -22.86 14.68
CA GLU A 167 -12.01 -24.27 14.76
C GLU A 167 -10.78 -24.47 15.66
N LEU A 168 -9.99 -23.41 15.90
CA LEU A 168 -8.92 -23.42 16.90
C LEU A 168 -9.41 -23.11 18.32
N GLY A 169 -10.71 -22.85 18.51
CA GLY A 169 -11.33 -22.63 19.83
C GLY A 169 -11.46 -21.15 20.23
N PHE A 170 -11.16 -20.19 19.34
CA PHE A 170 -11.35 -18.78 19.63
C PHE A 170 -12.80 -18.34 19.43
N SER A 171 -13.35 -17.56 20.37
CA SER A 171 -14.67 -16.94 20.18
C SER A 171 -14.61 -15.82 19.14
N GLU A 172 -15.76 -15.43 18.58
CA GLU A 172 -15.84 -14.25 17.70
C GLU A 172 -15.33 -12.97 18.38
N GLY A 173 -15.57 -12.85 19.69
CA GLY A 173 -15.08 -11.76 20.51
C GLY A 173 -13.55 -11.72 20.59
N ASP A 174 -12.92 -12.88 20.78
CA ASP A 174 -11.46 -13.02 20.83
C ASP A 174 -10.82 -12.68 19.50
N ILE A 175 -11.40 -13.16 18.39
CA ILE A 175 -10.93 -12.89 17.03
C ILE A 175 -11.00 -11.39 16.74
N ALA A 176 -12.14 -10.76 17.05
CA ALA A 176 -12.31 -9.32 16.87
C ALA A 176 -11.32 -8.52 17.74
N ALA A 177 -11.13 -8.91 19.00
CA ALA A 177 -10.16 -8.27 19.89
C ALA A 177 -8.71 -8.44 19.37
N ALA A 178 -8.35 -9.63 18.89
CA ALA A 178 -7.05 -9.91 18.29
C ALA A 178 -6.83 -9.09 17.03
N PHE A 179 -7.83 -9.00 16.14
CA PHE A 179 -7.75 -8.17 14.94
C PHE A 179 -7.55 -6.69 15.29
N ARG A 180 -8.29 -6.16 16.27
CA ARG A 180 -8.13 -4.76 16.71
C ARG A 180 -6.74 -4.46 17.28
N LYS A 181 -6.17 -5.41 18.04
CA LYS A 181 -4.84 -5.26 18.68
C LYS A 181 -3.69 -5.51 17.71
N SER A 182 -3.83 -6.47 16.81
CA SER A 182 -2.78 -6.89 15.88
C SER A 182 -3.37 -7.37 14.55
N PRO A 183 -3.80 -6.44 13.67
CA PRO A 183 -4.35 -6.81 12.36
C PRO A 183 -3.33 -7.58 11.51
N LEU A 184 -2.03 -7.30 11.68
CA LEU A 184 -0.96 -7.90 10.89
C LEU A 184 -0.87 -9.42 11.08
N ALA A 185 -1.27 -9.94 12.24
CA ALA A 185 -1.32 -11.39 12.49
C ALA A 185 -2.27 -12.11 11.52
N PHE A 186 -3.32 -11.43 11.06
CA PHE A 186 -4.29 -11.96 10.10
C PHE A 186 -3.77 -11.98 8.66
N GLY A 187 -2.58 -11.42 8.42
CA GLY A 187 -1.88 -11.52 7.13
C GLY A 187 -1.17 -12.87 6.91
N ALA A 188 -0.97 -13.69 7.94
CA ALA A 188 -0.37 -15.02 7.82
C ALA A 188 -1.26 -15.97 7.00
N SER A 189 -0.69 -16.99 6.33
CA SER A 189 -1.49 -17.98 5.60
C SER A 189 -2.26 -18.89 6.56
N GLU A 190 -3.30 -19.57 6.06
CA GLU A 190 -4.07 -20.52 6.87
C GLU A 190 -3.20 -21.69 7.34
N GLU A 191 -2.31 -22.18 6.47
CA GLU A 191 -1.33 -23.22 6.77
C GLU A 191 -0.43 -22.78 7.92
N LYS A 192 0.03 -21.53 7.91
CA LYS A 192 0.90 -21.02 8.98
C LYS A 192 0.17 -20.94 10.32
N LEU A 193 -1.12 -20.62 10.31
CA LEU A 193 -1.92 -20.60 11.54
C LEU A 193 -2.11 -22.03 12.10
N LYS A 194 -2.29 -23.03 11.23
CA LYS A 194 -2.41 -24.45 11.63
C LYS A 194 -1.09 -24.99 12.17
N GLU A 195 0.02 -24.73 11.50
CA GLU A 195 1.37 -25.10 11.97
C GLU A 195 1.66 -24.53 13.37
N VAL A 196 1.32 -23.26 13.61
CA VAL A 196 1.51 -22.64 14.92
C VAL A 196 0.63 -23.32 15.98
N LYS A 197 -0.62 -23.68 15.65
CA LYS A 197 -1.46 -24.45 16.59
C LYS A 197 -0.86 -25.81 16.89
N GLU A 198 -0.48 -26.59 15.88
CA GLU A 198 0.12 -27.92 16.07
C GLU A 198 1.37 -27.85 16.93
N PHE A 199 2.25 -26.88 16.65
CA PHE A 199 3.43 -26.62 17.46
C PHE A 199 3.09 -26.31 18.93
N LEU A 200 2.11 -25.42 19.17
CA LEU A 200 1.69 -25.04 20.52
C LEU A 200 1.02 -26.20 21.26
N SER A 201 0.17 -26.99 20.59
CA SER A 201 -0.46 -28.19 21.15
C SER A 201 0.59 -29.21 21.58
N CYS A 202 1.58 -29.51 20.74
CA CYS A 202 2.67 -30.41 21.09
C CYS A 202 3.50 -29.86 22.27
N HIS A 203 3.74 -28.55 22.32
CA HIS A 203 4.50 -27.96 23.42
C HIS A 203 3.75 -28.00 24.76
N TRP A 204 2.43 -27.75 24.75
CA TRP A 204 1.59 -27.81 25.95
C TRP A 204 1.40 -29.24 26.46
N GLU A 205 1.26 -30.22 25.58
CA GLU A 205 1.23 -31.64 25.97
C GLU A 205 2.55 -32.07 26.61
N VAL A 206 3.69 -31.69 26.01
CA VAL A 206 5.02 -32.00 26.57
C VAL A 206 5.23 -31.32 27.92
N GLN A 207 4.83 -30.06 28.08
CA GLN A 207 4.91 -29.38 29.39
C GLN A 207 3.96 -30.00 30.42
N SER A 208 2.73 -30.37 30.02
CA SER A 208 1.78 -31.03 30.91
C SER A 208 2.26 -32.40 31.38
N ILE A 209 3.02 -33.13 30.56
CA ILE A 209 3.62 -34.43 30.92
C ILE A 209 4.88 -34.25 31.78
N MET A 210 5.67 -33.19 31.57
CA MET A 210 6.90 -32.95 32.34
C MET A 210 6.67 -32.37 33.74
N TYR A 211 5.50 -31.77 33.99
CA TYR A 211 5.17 -31.13 35.26
C TYR A 211 3.96 -31.77 35.99
N SER A 212 3.52 -32.95 35.57
CA SER A 212 2.59 -33.84 36.28
C SER A 212 3.34 -34.95 37.00
#